data_AF-B7CDR4-F1
#
_entry.id   AF-B7CDR4-F1
#
_cell.length_a   1.000
_cell.length_b   1.000
_cell.length_c   1.000
_cell.angle_alpha   90.00
_cell.angle_beta   90.00
_cell.angle_gamma   90.00
#
_symmetry.space_group_name_H-M   'P 1'
#
loop_
_entity.id
_entity.type
_entity.pdbx_description
1 polymer ?
#
loop_
_entity_poly.entity_id
_entity_poly.type
_entity_poly.pdbx_seq_one_letter_code
_entity_poly.pdbx_strand_id
1 'polypeptide(L)'
;MLKNLKRAAAIVLSFAMAIQFGLANSYYVNAEEEPVEPQQEQTTTVENNNELQEEETNETAAPETKSVELSYVAEDGTILQAATYRDFDLNYSLNADSSVMLNFDGYTLKDVIVNNSHAASADQVSLNVTSELASVQFVYKKVTTETDHQTTEQPKTEEKMMTMLRQTRIRKRK
;
A
#
# COMPACT_ATOMS: atom_id res chain seq x y z
N MET A 1 57.28 11.30 -5.06
CA MET A 1 57.19 10.65 -6.39
C MET A 1 55.72 10.47 -6.75
N LEU A 2 55.19 11.33 -7.61
CA LEU A 2 53.82 11.33 -8.16
C LEU A 2 53.64 10.17 -9.14
N LYS A 3 52.71 9.25 -8.90
CA LYS A 3 52.31 8.25 -9.91
C LYS A 3 50.81 7.95 -9.80
N ASN A 4 50.14 8.16 -10.94
CA ASN A 4 48.85 7.57 -11.37
C ASN A 4 47.58 8.42 -11.22
N LEU A 5 47.64 9.61 -11.82
CA LEU A 5 46.47 10.24 -12.45
C LEU A 5 46.27 9.60 -13.84
N LYS A 6 45.07 9.09 -14.13
CA LYS A 6 44.39 9.03 -15.45
C LYS A 6 43.34 7.91 -15.45
N ARG A 7 42.08 8.27 -15.18
CA ARG A 7 40.87 7.83 -15.92
C ARG A 7 39.74 8.80 -15.61
N ALA A 8 39.79 10.00 -16.22
CA ALA A 8 38.61 10.83 -16.38
C ALA A 8 37.95 10.39 -17.70
N ALA A 9 36.88 9.59 -17.61
CA ALA A 9 36.03 9.31 -18.75
C ALA A 9 35.10 10.51 -18.92
N ALA A 10 35.42 11.36 -19.90
CA ALA A 10 34.55 12.44 -20.33
C ALA A 10 33.35 11.84 -21.08
N ILE A 11 32.18 11.83 -20.44
CA ILE A 11 30.92 11.51 -21.11
C ILE A 11 30.29 12.86 -21.47
N VAL A 12 30.61 13.36 -22.66
CA VAL A 12 29.87 14.47 -23.26
C VAL A 12 28.61 13.86 -23.88
N LEU A 13 27.51 13.87 -23.12
CA LEU A 13 26.20 13.48 -23.65
C LEU A 13 25.63 14.69 -24.39
N SER A 14 25.82 14.71 -25.71
CA SER A 14 25.27 15.74 -26.59
C SER A 14 23.75 15.67 -26.60
N PHE A 15 23.10 16.68 -25.99
CA PHE A 15 21.68 16.95 -26.12
C PHE A 15 21.43 17.65 -27.46
N ALA A 16 20.74 16.97 -28.37
CA ALA A 16 20.10 17.60 -29.52
C ALA A 16 18.93 16.75 -30.00
N MET A 17 17.74 16.95 -29.43
CA MET A 17 16.52 16.60 -30.14
C MET A 17 15.45 17.64 -29.89
N ALA A 18 15.02 18.26 -30.98
CA ALA A 18 14.27 19.50 -31.05
C ALA A 18 12.90 19.41 -30.37
N ILE A 19 12.58 20.42 -29.55
CA ILE A 19 11.22 20.72 -29.11
C ILE A 19 10.51 21.30 -30.34
N GLN A 20 9.66 20.48 -30.97
CA GLN A 20 8.77 20.93 -32.04
C GLN A 20 7.58 21.66 -31.40
N PHE A 21 7.76 22.96 -31.16
CA PHE A 21 6.69 23.88 -30.76
C PHE A 21 5.61 23.91 -31.86
N GLY A 22 4.47 23.26 -31.60
CA GLY A 22 3.22 23.51 -32.30
C GLY A 22 2.33 24.38 -31.43
N LEU A 23 2.45 25.71 -31.55
CA LEU A 23 1.52 26.63 -30.91
C LEU A 23 0.32 26.90 -31.83
N ALA A 24 -0.83 26.50 -31.29
CA ALA A 24 -2.10 27.22 -31.28
C ALA A 24 -2.98 27.31 -32.55
N ASN A 25 -4.26 27.08 -32.23
CA ASN A 25 -5.50 27.49 -32.88
C ASN A 25 -5.97 26.73 -34.13
N SER A 26 -7.01 25.93 -33.93
CA SER A 26 -8.31 26.33 -34.49
C SER A 26 -9.47 25.57 -33.86
N TYR A 27 -10.43 26.35 -33.36
CA TYR A 27 -11.83 25.98 -33.35
C TYR A 27 -12.21 25.40 -34.73
N TYR A 28 -12.75 24.19 -34.76
CA TYR A 28 -13.66 23.80 -35.84
C TYR A 28 -14.94 23.23 -35.22
N VAL A 29 -15.87 24.17 -35.06
CA VAL A 29 -17.31 23.94 -35.17
C VAL A 29 -17.58 23.21 -36.49
N ASN A 30 -18.60 22.36 -36.46
CA ASN A 30 -19.17 21.65 -37.60
C ASN A 30 -19.22 22.50 -38.88
N ALA A 31 -18.65 21.90 -39.94
CA ALA A 31 -19.11 21.88 -41.34
C ALA A 31 -19.30 23.19 -42.13
N GLU A 32 -18.85 23.09 -43.39
CA GLU A 32 -19.22 23.83 -44.60
C GLU A 32 -18.28 24.97 -45.09
N GLU A 33 -17.70 24.72 -46.29
CA GLU A 33 -17.34 25.64 -47.41
C GLU A 33 -16.31 26.77 -47.15
N GLU A 34 -15.24 27.05 -47.92
CA GLU A 34 -14.75 26.79 -49.29
C GLU A 34 -13.18 26.91 -49.30
N PRO A 35 -12.44 26.50 -50.35
CA PRO A 35 -10.97 26.49 -50.34
C PRO A 35 -10.38 27.79 -50.90
N VAL A 36 -9.39 28.40 -50.21
CA VAL A 36 -8.59 29.50 -50.78
C VAL A 36 -7.09 29.31 -50.49
N GLU A 37 -6.29 29.59 -51.51
CA GLU A 37 -4.88 29.27 -51.79
C GLU A 37 -3.80 29.76 -50.79
N PRO A 38 -2.57 29.20 -50.82
CA PRO A 38 -1.51 29.53 -49.85
C PRO A 38 -0.68 30.75 -50.27
N GLN A 39 -0.39 31.65 -49.33
CA GLN A 39 0.58 32.75 -49.50
C GLN A 39 1.63 32.70 -48.40
N GLN A 40 2.89 32.59 -48.83
CA GLN A 40 4.11 32.70 -48.02
C GLN A 40 4.37 34.19 -47.76
N GLU A 41 4.64 34.58 -46.52
CA GLU A 41 5.32 35.87 -46.25
C GLU A 41 6.40 35.74 -45.17
N GLN A 42 7.50 36.41 -45.49
CA GLN A 42 8.81 36.43 -44.86
C GLN A 42 8.91 37.56 -43.82
N THR A 43 9.96 37.48 -42.97
CA THR A 43 10.69 38.58 -42.31
C THR A 43 10.08 39.26 -41.06
N THR A 44 10.80 39.28 -39.92
CA THR A 44 11.81 40.30 -39.55
C THR A 44 12.16 40.19 -38.06
N THR A 45 13.46 40.24 -37.77
CA THR A 45 14.12 40.32 -36.46
C THR A 45 13.74 41.59 -35.68
N VAL A 46 13.40 41.48 -34.39
CA VAL A 46 13.53 42.59 -33.43
C VAL A 46 14.23 42.07 -32.19
N GLU A 47 15.45 42.57 -32.03
CA GLU A 47 16.32 42.49 -30.87
C GLU A 47 15.68 43.24 -29.69
N ASN A 48 15.46 42.56 -28.57
CA ASN A 48 15.21 43.24 -27.30
C ASN A 48 16.05 42.56 -26.21
N ASN A 49 17.16 43.21 -25.88
CA ASN A 49 17.91 42.97 -24.67
C ASN A 49 17.05 43.43 -23.49
N ASN A 50 16.56 42.48 -22.68
CA ASN A 50 16.13 42.77 -21.33
C ASN A 50 16.82 41.76 -20.40
N GLU A 51 17.81 42.27 -19.68
CA GLU A 51 18.53 41.60 -18.62
C GLU A 51 17.59 41.21 -17.47
N LEU A 52 17.94 40.11 -16.79
CA LEU A 52 17.51 39.73 -15.44
C LEU A 52 16.06 39.23 -15.27
N GLN A 53 15.93 37.90 -15.36
CA GLN A 53 15.22 37.12 -14.35
C GLN A 53 15.82 35.72 -14.30
N GLU A 54 16.81 35.55 -13.42
CA GLU A 54 17.05 34.25 -12.78
C GLU A 54 15.80 33.97 -11.94
N GLU A 55 14.78 33.34 -12.54
CA GLU A 55 13.87 32.52 -11.75
C GLU A 55 14.71 31.34 -11.29
N GLU A 56 15.17 31.40 -10.03
CA GLU A 56 15.51 30.20 -9.28
C GLU A 56 14.30 29.27 -9.38
N THR A 57 14.36 28.33 -10.32
CA THR A 57 13.52 27.14 -10.33
C THR A 57 13.86 26.38 -9.06
N ASN A 58 13.21 26.74 -7.96
CA ASN A 58 13.04 25.88 -6.81
C ASN A 58 12.10 24.76 -7.26
N GLU A 59 12.63 23.88 -8.10
CA GLU A 59 12.01 22.61 -8.49
C GLU A 59 11.90 21.82 -7.19
N THR A 60 10.81 22.06 -6.47
CA THR A 60 10.37 21.18 -5.40
C THR A 60 10.07 19.87 -6.10
N ALA A 61 11.05 18.97 -6.10
CA ALA A 61 10.91 17.63 -6.63
C ALA A 61 9.58 17.08 -6.09
N ALA A 62 8.68 16.68 -6.99
CA ALA A 62 7.42 16.10 -6.58
C ALA A 62 7.71 14.95 -5.61
N PRO A 63 6.96 14.82 -4.49
CA PRO A 63 7.23 13.76 -3.53
C PRO A 63 7.15 12.41 -4.24
N GLU A 64 8.20 11.61 -4.10
CA GLU A 64 8.21 10.25 -4.64
C GLU A 64 7.17 9.43 -3.89
N THR A 65 6.17 8.96 -4.62
CA THR A 65 5.07 8.15 -4.10
C THR A 65 5.16 6.73 -4.63
N LYS A 66 4.60 5.80 -3.85
CA LYS A 66 4.52 4.38 -4.16
C LYS A 66 3.09 3.88 -3.93
N SER A 67 2.53 3.24 -4.95
CA SER A 67 1.27 2.50 -4.83
C SER A 67 1.51 1.15 -4.17
N VAL A 68 0.82 0.89 -3.06
CA VAL A 68 0.91 -0.35 -2.28
C VAL A 68 -0.47 -1.00 -2.21
N GLU A 69 -0.52 -2.30 -2.46
CA GLU A 69 -1.73 -3.11 -2.25
C GLU A 69 -1.89 -3.46 -0.77
N LEU A 70 -3.01 -3.06 -0.18
CA LEU A 70 -3.36 -3.37 1.20
C LEU A 70 -4.49 -4.41 1.22
N SER A 71 -4.30 -5.49 1.97
CA SER A 71 -5.33 -6.52 2.18
C SER A 71 -5.48 -6.87 3.65
N TYR A 72 -6.70 -7.25 4.04
CA TYR A 72 -7.07 -7.51 5.42
C TYR A 72 -7.80 -8.85 5.50
N VAL A 73 -7.19 -9.83 6.16
CA VAL A 73 -7.71 -11.20 6.22
C VAL A 73 -7.68 -11.70 7.65
N ALA A 74 -8.59 -12.61 7.98
CA ALA A 74 -8.50 -13.40 9.19
C ALA A 74 -7.48 -14.55 9.03
N GLU A 75 -7.03 -15.11 10.16
CA GLU A 75 -6.10 -16.24 10.21
C GLU A 75 -6.63 -17.50 9.48
N ASP A 76 -7.95 -17.64 9.37
CA ASP A 76 -8.61 -18.72 8.61
C ASP A 76 -8.74 -18.44 7.10
N GLY A 77 -8.22 -17.30 6.62
CA GLY A 77 -8.27 -16.86 5.23
C GLY A 77 -9.53 -16.07 4.86
N THR A 78 -10.45 -15.84 5.79
CA THR A 78 -11.63 -14.98 5.54
C THR A 78 -11.20 -13.56 5.21
N ILE A 79 -11.69 -13.00 4.10
CA ILE A 79 -11.40 -11.60 3.73
C ILE A 79 -12.23 -10.67 4.62
N LEU A 80 -11.56 -9.88 5.46
CA LEU A 80 -12.20 -8.89 6.34
C LEU A 80 -12.45 -7.56 5.62
N GLN A 81 -11.55 -7.20 4.69
CA GLN A 81 -11.75 -6.10 3.76
C GLN A 81 -11.08 -6.43 2.43
N ALA A 82 -11.78 -6.10 1.34
CA ALA A 82 -11.26 -6.29 -0.02
C ALA A 82 -9.93 -5.55 -0.21
N ALA A 83 -9.04 -6.14 -1.02
CA ALA A 83 -7.76 -5.53 -1.32
C ALA A 83 -7.94 -4.19 -2.04
N THR A 84 -7.14 -3.20 -1.65
CA THR A 84 -7.17 -1.85 -2.23
C THR A 84 -5.77 -1.36 -2.50
N TYR A 85 -5.59 -0.59 -3.58
CA TYR A 85 -4.36 0.15 -3.83
C TYR A 85 -4.48 1.54 -3.21
N ARG A 86 -3.42 1.96 -2.52
CA ARG A 86 -3.26 3.31 -1.98
C ARG A 86 -1.86 3.81 -2.27
N ASP A 87 -1.77 5.08 -2.66
CA ASP A 87 -0.51 5.75 -2.89
C ASP A 87 -0.01 6.36 -1.57
N PHE A 88 1.26 6.13 -1.26
CA PHE A 88 1.94 6.63 -0.08
C PHE A 88 3.26 7.29 -0.47
N ASP A 89 3.68 8.30 0.28
CA ASP A 89 5.03 8.84 0.15
C ASP A 89 6.07 7.77 0.54
N LEU A 90 7.24 7.82 -0.08
CA LEU A 90 8.36 6.99 0.36
C LEU A 90 8.73 7.31 1.83
N ASN A 91 9.16 6.27 2.54
CA ASN A 91 9.45 6.25 3.97
C ASN A 91 8.23 6.51 4.88
N TYR A 92 7.02 6.57 4.34
CA TYR A 92 5.81 6.66 5.15
C TYR A 92 5.67 5.44 6.08
N SER A 93 5.36 5.67 7.36
CA SER A 93 5.28 4.61 8.38
C SER A 93 3.86 4.05 8.47
N LEU A 94 3.60 2.94 7.79
CA LEU A 94 2.28 2.32 7.70
C LEU A 94 1.77 1.81 9.06
N ASN A 95 2.67 1.29 9.90
CA ASN A 95 2.31 0.76 11.21
C ASN A 95 2.03 1.83 12.29
N ALA A 96 2.25 3.12 11.96
CA ALA A 96 1.85 4.23 12.82
C ALA A 96 0.50 4.85 12.39
N ASP A 97 0.01 4.50 11.20
CA ASP A 97 -1.25 5.00 10.65
C ASP A 97 -2.40 4.06 10.99
N SER A 98 -3.31 4.51 11.85
CA SER A 98 -4.53 3.78 12.22
C SER A 98 -5.52 3.63 11.07
N SER A 99 -5.40 4.43 10.00
CA SER A 99 -6.19 4.29 8.78
C SER A 99 -5.69 3.15 7.88
N VAL A 100 -4.48 2.64 8.16
CA VAL A 100 -3.89 1.48 7.52
C VAL A 100 -4.02 0.27 8.44
N MET A 101 -3.67 0.36 9.72
CA MET A 101 -3.89 -0.70 10.70
C MET A 101 -5.32 -0.65 11.25
N LEU A 102 -6.25 -1.22 10.49
CA LEU A 102 -7.66 -1.20 10.84
C LEU A 102 -7.97 -2.06 12.06
N ASN A 103 -8.99 -1.68 12.81
CA ASN A 103 -9.56 -2.46 13.90
C ASN A 103 -10.89 -3.04 13.44
N PHE A 104 -11.02 -4.36 13.48
CA PHE A 104 -12.25 -5.07 13.16
C PHE A 104 -12.88 -5.60 14.45
N ASP A 105 -14.19 -5.42 14.62
CA ASP A 105 -14.90 -5.87 15.81
C ASP A 105 -14.74 -7.38 16.02
N GLY A 106 -14.29 -7.77 17.21
CA GLY A 106 -14.05 -9.17 17.55
C GLY A 106 -12.78 -9.77 16.93
N TYR A 107 -11.86 -8.94 16.44
CA TYR A 107 -10.56 -9.37 15.92
C TYR A 107 -9.40 -8.53 16.49
N THR A 108 -8.24 -9.15 16.63
CA THR A 108 -6.97 -8.50 16.97
C THR A 108 -5.95 -8.76 15.88
N LEU A 109 -5.23 -7.74 15.45
CA LEU A 109 -4.13 -7.90 14.50
C LEU A 109 -3.06 -8.81 15.13
N LYS A 110 -2.58 -9.79 14.36
CA LYS A 110 -1.63 -10.79 14.83
C LYS A 110 -0.31 -10.71 14.06
N ASP A 111 -0.41 -10.84 12.74
CA ASP A 111 0.74 -10.91 11.84
C ASP A 111 0.55 -9.92 10.68
N VAL A 112 1.67 -9.48 10.10
CA VAL A 112 1.71 -8.72 8.86
C VAL A 112 2.62 -9.43 7.87
N ILE A 113 2.12 -9.63 6.65
CA ILE A 113 2.84 -10.27 5.56
C ILE A 113 3.22 -9.21 4.53
N VAL A 114 4.52 -9.06 4.29
CA VAL A 114 5.08 -8.09 3.34
C VAL A 114 5.45 -8.78 2.04
N ASN A 115 5.08 -8.17 0.92
CA ASN A 115 5.34 -8.66 -0.44
C ASN A 115 5.02 -10.15 -0.61
N ASN A 116 3.94 -10.59 0.04
CA ASN A 116 3.44 -11.95 0.03
C ASN A 116 4.47 -13.04 0.41
N SER A 117 5.56 -12.68 1.10
CA SER A 117 6.71 -13.57 1.32
C SER A 117 7.20 -13.58 2.76
N HIS A 118 7.23 -12.43 3.44
CA HIS A 118 7.77 -12.32 4.79
C HIS A 118 6.65 -12.05 5.79
N ALA A 119 6.41 -12.99 6.70
CA ALA A 119 5.46 -12.83 7.80
C ALA A 119 6.20 -12.40 9.07
N ALA A 120 5.72 -11.32 9.70
CA ALA A 120 6.23 -10.83 10.97
C ALA A 120 5.08 -10.56 11.93
N SER A 121 5.33 -10.71 13.23
CA SER A 121 4.35 -10.35 14.27
C SER A 121 4.08 -8.84 14.23
N ALA A 122 2.82 -8.46 14.40
CA ALA A 122 2.39 -7.06 14.38
C ALA A 122 3.10 -6.18 15.44
N ASP A 123 3.48 -6.74 16.58
CA ASP A 123 4.18 -6.00 17.64
C ASP A 123 5.65 -5.73 17.33
N GLN A 124 6.24 -6.50 16.41
CA GLN A 124 7.67 -6.44 16.09
C GLN A 124 7.93 -5.86 14.70
N VAL A 125 6.89 -5.70 13.88
CA VAL A 125 7.05 -5.27 12.49
C VAL A 125 7.27 -3.76 12.41
N SER A 126 8.36 -3.36 11.75
CA SER A 126 8.57 -1.99 11.31
C SER A 126 8.21 -1.91 9.84
N LEU A 127 7.13 -1.19 9.51
CA LEU A 127 6.59 -1.11 8.15
C LEU A 127 6.68 0.31 7.64
N ASN A 128 7.73 0.57 6.87
CA ASN A 128 7.89 1.79 6.11
C ASN A 128 7.72 1.51 4.61
N VAL A 129 7.13 2.47 3.90
CA VAL A 129 7.01 2.40 2.45
C VAL A 129 8.39 2.57 1.83
N THR A 130 8.78 1.62 1.00
CA THR A 130 10.00 1.67 0.18
C THR A 130 9.62 1.48 -1.28
N SER A 131 10.52 1.81 -2.21
CA SER A 131 10.29 1.63 -3.65
C SER A 131 9.98 0.16 -4.03
N GLU A 132 10.47 -0.79 -3.24
CA GLU A 132 10.27 -2.23 -3.41
C GLU A 132 9.01 -2.76 -2.72
N LEU A 133 8.33 -1.96 -1.90
CA LEU A 133 7.10 -2.39 -1.23
C LEU A 133 5.96 -2.42 -2.24
N ALA A 134 5.45 -3.62 -2.53
CA ALA A 134 4.36 -3.83 -3.49
C ALA A 134 3.04 -4.18 -2.79
N SER A 135 3.09 -5.01 -1.75
CA SER A 135 1.88 -5.43 -1.04
C SER A 135 2.12 -5.64 0.46
N VAL A 136 1.06 -5.38 1.23
CA VAL A 136 0.99 -5.64 2.67
C VAL A 136 -0.33 -6.32 2.97
N GLN A 137 -0.27 -7.47 3.63
CA GLN A 137 -1.43 -8.19 4.13
C GLN A 137 -1.43 -8.19 5.66
N PHE A 138 -2.50 -7.65 6.24
CA PHE A 138 -2.74 -7.64 7.67
C PHE A 138 -3.58 -8.87 8.05
N VAL A 139 -3.03 -9.73 8.92
CA VAL A 139 -3.65 -10.99 9.35
C VAL A 139 -4.19 -10.83 10.76
N TYR A 140 -5.49 -11.09 10.90
CA TYR A 140 -6.23 -10.89 12.14
C TYR A 140 -6.64 -12.21 12.79
N LYS A 141 -6.50 -12.27 14.11
CA LYS A 141 -6.99 -13.38 14.93
C LYS A 141 -8.35 -13.02 15.51
N LYS A 142 -9.33 -13.92 15.40
CA LYS A 142 -10.63 -13.74 16.04
C LYS A 142 -10.47 -13.80 17.56
N VAL A 143 -11.02 -12.80 18.24
CA VAL A 143 -11.13 -12.78 19.70
C VAL A 143 -12.26 -13.72 20.09
N THR A 144 -11.91 -14.95 20.45
CA THR A 144 -12.84 -15.81 21.19
C THR A 144 -12.90 -15.27 22.61
N THR A 145 -13.99 -14.58 22.94
CA THR A 145 -14.43 -14.58 24.34
C THR A 145 -14.78 -16.03 24.65
N GLU A 146 -13.89 -16.72 25.35
CA GLU A 146 -14.29 -17.89 26.14
C GLU A 146 -15.26 -17.39 27.23
N THR A 147 -16.48 -17.03 26.83
CA THR A 147 -17.61 -17.54 27.60
C THR A 147 -17.59 -19.01 27.27
N ASP A 148 -16.89 -19.75 28.11
CA ASP A 148 -17.02 -21.19 28.25
C ASP A 148 -18.50 -21.54 28.13
N HIS A 149 -18.95 -21.89 26.91
CA HIS A 149 -19.82 -23.03 26.79
C HIS A 149 -18.96 -24.24 27.15
N GLN A 150 -18.65 -24.32 28.45
CA GLN A 150 -18.52 -25.55 29.15
C GLN A 150 -19.83 -26.30 28.87
N THR A 151 -19.85 -27.03 27.76
CA THR A 151 -20.37 -28.39 27.77
C THR A 151 -19.40 -29.16 28.65
N THR A 152 -19.39 -28.84 29.95
CA THR A 152 -18.95 -29.76 30.98
C THR A 152 -19.92 -30.90 30.85
N GLU A 153 -19.40 -32.00 30.32
CA GLU A 153 -19.86 -33.33 30.60
C GLU A 153 -20.62 -33.34 31.94
N GLN A 154 -21.88 -33.76 31.92
CA GLN A 154 -22.67 -33.99 33.13
C GLN A 154 -21.77 -34.62 34.20
N PRO A 155 -21.77 -34.14 35.46
CA PRO A 155 -21.05 -34.84 36.50
C PRO A 155 -21.67 -36.23 36.62
N LYS A 156 -21.00 -37.24 36.07
CA LYS A 156 -21.21 -38.68 36.29
C LYS A 156 -21.04 -39.10 37.76
N THR A 157 -21.12 -38.15 38.68
CA THR A 157 -21.04 -38.36 40.12
C THR A 157 -22.42 -38.63 40.71
N GLU A 158 -23.49 -38.06 40.14
CA GLU A 158 -24.85 -38.31 40.66
C GLU A 158 -25.38 -39.71 40.30
N GLU A 159 -25.16 -40.17 39.06
CA GLU A 159 -25.58 -41.53 38.65
C GLU A 159 -24.77 -42.61 39.41
N LYS A 160 -23.48 -42.36 39.66
CA LYS A 160 -22.62 -43.29 40.41
C LYS A 160 -23.03 -43.35 41.89
N MET A 161 -23.39 -42.22 42.51
CA MET A 161 -23.93 -42.18 43.87
C MET A 161 -25.33 -42.81 43.96
N MET A 162 -26.24 -42.52 43.02
CA MET A 162 -27.57 -43.14 42.93
C MET A 162 -27.48 -44.66 42.76
N THR A 163 -26.57 -45.14 41.92
CA THR A 163 -26.37 -46.57 41.67
C THR A 163 -25.75 -47.26 42.90
N MET A 164 -24.79 -46.62 43.57
CA MET A 164 -24.21 -47.14 44.81
C MET A 164 -25.24 -47.19 45.96
N LEU A 165 -26.10 -46.18 46.09
CA LEU A 165 -27.18 -46.18 47.10
C LEU A 165 -28.24 -47.26 46.84
N ARG A 166 -28.58 -47.52 45.56
CA ARG A 166 -29.50 -48.61 45.18
C ARG A 166 -28.90 -49.99 45.48
N GLN A 167 -27.65 -50.23 45.14
CA GLN A 167 -26.98 -51.51 45.45
C GLN A 167 -26.82 -51.73 46.97
N THR A 168 -26.61 -50.67 47.73
CA THR A 168 -26.49 -50.74 49.20
C THR A 168 -27.83 -51.08 49.87
N ARG A 169 -28.96 -50.59 49.37
CA ARG A 169 -30.31 -50.93 49.90
C ARG A 169 -30.71 -52.38 49.59
N ILE A 170 -30.30 -52.93 48.44
CA ILE A 170 -30.63 -54.32 48.06
C ILE A 170 -29.87 -55.32 48.94
N ARG A 171 -28.62 -55.05 49.33
CA ARG A 171 -27.83 -55.92 50.21
C ARG A 171 -28.33 -56.01 51.65
N LYS A 172 -29.10 -55.05 52.15
CA LYS A 172 -29.67 -55.07 53.52
C LYS A 172 -31.05 -55.74 53.62
N ARG A 173 -31.58 -56.30 52.53
CA ARG A 173 -32.91 -56.95 52.47
C ARG A 173 -32.85 -58.45 52.13
N LYS A 174 -31.69 -59.08 52.28
CA LYS A 174 -31.49 -60.53 52.21
C LYS A 174 -30.96 -61.01 53.55
#